data_AF-A0A0M8TZK8-F1
#
_entry.id   AF-A0A0M8TZK8-F1
#
_cell.length_a   1.000
_cell.length_b   1.000
_cell.length_c   1.000
_cell.angle_alpha   90.00
_cell.angle_beta   90.00
_cell.angle_gamma   90.00
#
_symmetry.space_group_name_H-M   'P 1'
#
loop_
_entity.id
_entity.type
_entity.pdbx_description
1 polymer ?
#
loop_
_entity_poly.entity_id
_entity_poly.type
_entity_poly.pdbx_seq_one_letter_code
_entity_poly.pdbx_strand_id
1 'polypeptide(L)'
;MENFVVTALLAAIAGLAGLVIGRFWDSRSESARWRRDLRVRSYEDVAKEFYHHRALIQGCSALPVDSSEKEKAVRVLSEHHAVWNQQLTALWIHGSESAATTAYSLDHEMSALRRTAIREQIPFSSWHLRREPVQQAFDDYLDAVRADLSLPALQVLRSNSPDRIS
;
A
#
# COMPACT_ATOMS: atom_id res chain seq x y z
N MET A 1 -58.76 -26.86 15.45
CA MET A 1 -57.75 -27.49 14.58
C MET A 1 -57.16 -26.48 13.59
N GLU A 2 -58.00 -25.68 12.93
CA GLU A 2 -57.60 -24.68 11.93
C GLU A 2 -56.56 -23.64 12.43
N ASN A 3 -56.74 -23.08 13.63
CA ASN A 3 -55.79 -22.11 14.22
C ASN A 3 -54.39 -22.69 14.48
N PHE A 4 -54.28 -24.00 14.72
CA PHE A 4 -52.98 -24.65 14.98
C PHE A 4 -52.16 -24.77 13.69
N VAL A 5 -52.83 -25.08 12.57
CA VAL A 5 -52.19 -25.20 11.24
C VAL A 5 -51.67 -23.84 10.77
N VAL A 6 -52.46 -22.77 10.93
CA VAL A 6 -52.04 -21.40 10.58
C VAL A 6 -50.82 -20.98 11.43
N THR A 7 -50.85 -21.24 12.74
CA THR A 7 -49.73 -20.90 13.63
C THR A 7 -48.46 -21.66 13.27
N ALA A 8 -48.56 -22.97 12.95
CA ALA A 8 -47.43 -23.77 12.53
C ALA A 8 -46.84 -23.30 11.19
N LEU A 9 -47.69 -22.91 10.23
CA LEU A 9 -47.24 -22.36 8.95
C LEU A 9 -46.50 -21.03 9.13
N LEU A 10 -47.03 -20.12 9.96
CA LEU A 10 -46.39 -18.85 10.27
C LEU A 10 -45.04 -19.06 10.96
N ALA A 11 -44.96 -20.00 11.90
CA ALA A 11 -43.70 -20.35 12.56
C ALA A 11 -42.67 -20.92 11.56
N ALA A 12 -43.09 -21.79 10.63
CA ALA A 12 -42.22 -22.34 9.60
C ALA A 12 -41.71 -21.25 8.64
N ILE A 13 -42.57 -20.33 8.19
CA ILE A 13 -42.18 -19.20 7.33
C ILE A 13 -41.21 -18.28 8.07
N ALA A 14 -41.51 -17.95 9.34
CA ALA A 14 -40.62 -17.14 10.17
C ALA A 14 -39.24 -17.81 10.36
N GLY A 15 -39.21 -19.12 10.58
CA GLY A 15 -37.96 -19.88 10.67
C GLY A 15 -37.15 -19.85 9.37
N LEU A 16 -37.81 -20.02 8.22
CA LEU A 16 -37.17 -19.94 6.90
C LEU A 16 -36.66 -18.53 6.61
N ALA A 17 -37.47 -17.50 6.89
CA ALA A 17 -37.08 -16.10 6.71
C ALA A 17 -35.87 -15.75 7.59
N GLY A 18 -35.86 -16.19 8.86
CA GLY A 18 -34.74 -16.01 9.77
C GLY A 18 -33.45 -16.66 9.24
N LEU A 19 -33.54 -17.87 8.69
CA LEU A 19 -32.38 -18.56 8.10
C LEU A 19 -31.83 -17.82 6.87
N VAL A 20 -32.71 -17.37 5.97
CA VAL A 20 -32.30 -16.63 4.76
C VAL A 20 -31.63 -15.30 5.13
N ILE A 21 -32.21 -14.55 6.07
CA ILE A 21 -31.64 -13.29 6.56
C ILE A 21 -30.29 -13.54 7.23
N GLY A 22 -30.18 -14.60 8.06
CA GLY A 22 -28.94 -14.98 8.71
C GLY A 22 -27.82 -15.30 7.73
N ARG A 23 -28.09 -16.09 6.69
CA ARG A 23 -27.11 -16.41 5.64
C ARG A 23 -26.70 -15.20 4.81
N PHE A 24 -27.66 -14.33 4.50
CA PHE A 24 -27.37 -13.09 3.78
C PHE A 24 -26.45 -12.17 4.58
N TRP A 25 -26.70 -12.03 5.89
CA TRP A 25 -25.84 -11.25 6.79
C TRP A 25 -24.44 -11.84 6.90
N ASP A 26 -24.32 -13.16 7.05
CA ASP A 26 -23.05 -13.87 7.14
C ASP A 26 -22.20 -13.64 5.88
N SER A 27 -22.78 -13.87 4.70
CA SER A 27 -22.10 -13.65 3.41
C SER A 27 -21.67 -12.19 3.21
N ARG A 28 -22.49 -11.22 3.64
CA ARG A 28 -22.14 -9.80 3.59
C ARG A 28 -20.98 -9.47 4.52
N SER A 29 -21.00 -10.02 5.75
CA SER A 29 -19.95 -9.79 6.74
C SER A 29 -18.61 -10.39 6.31
N GLU A 30 -18.63 -11.59 5.72
CA GLU A 30 -17.46 -12.27 5.21
C GLU A 30 -16.86 -11.51 4.01
N SER A 31 -17.70 -11.06 3.07
CA SER A 31 -17.26 -10.24 1.93
C SER A 31 -16.65 -8.90 2.37
N ALA A 32 -17.17 -8.30 3.44
CA ALA A 32 -16.62 -7.07 4.00
C ALA A 32 -15.26 -7.33 4.66
N ARG A 33 -15.12 -8.41 5.44
CA ARG A 33 -13.85 -8.84 6.05
C ARG A 33 -12.80 -9.11 4.98
N TRP A 34 -13.14 -9.89 3.96
CA TRP A 34 -12.25 -10.21 2.85
C TRP A 34 -11.69 -8.95 2.15
N ARG A 35 -12.56 -7.99 1.83
CA ARG A 35 -12.13 -6.71 1.21
C ARG A 35 -11.20 -5.91 2.12
N ARG A 36 -11.49 -5.87 3.42
CA ARG A 36 -10.65 -5.20 4.41
C ARG A 36 -9.27 -5.84 4.49
N ASP A 37 -9.21 -7.18 4.51
CA ASP A 37 -7.96 -7.91 4.64
C ASP A 37 -7.10 -7.78 3.37
N LEU A 38 -7.71 -7.86 2.17
CA LEU A 38 -7.01 -7.58 0.91
C LEU A 38 -6.44 -6.16 0.86
N ARG A 39 -7.22 -5.17 1.32
CA ARG A 39 -6.79 -3.78 1.40
C ARG A 39 -5.58 -3.62 2.31
N VAL A 40 -5.65 -4.10 3.55
CA VAL A 40 -4.53 -4.02 4.51
C VAL A 40 -3.29 -4.71 3.94
N ARG A 41 -3.45 -5.88 3.33
CA ARG A 41 -2.35 -6.59 2.69
C ARG A 41 -1.71 -5.77 1.56
N SER A 42 -2.51 -5.15 0.70
CA SER A 42 -1.97 -4.29 -0.37
C SER A 42 -1.19 -3.09 0.19
N TYR A 43 -1.63 -2.52 1.32
CA TYR A 43 -0.91 -1.45 1.99
C TYR A 43 0.46 -1.90 2.51
N GLU A 44 0.48 -3.06 3.17
CA GLU A 44 1.71 -3.65 3.69
C GLU A 44 2.69 -4.03 2.59
N ASP A 45 2.21 -4.61 1.49
CA ASP A 45 3.06 -5.09 0.40
C ASP A 45 3.78 -3.91 -0.27
N VAL A 46 3.10 -2.80 -0.52
CA VAL A 46 3.74 -1.55 -1.00
C VAL A 46 4.78 -1.03 0.01
N ALA A 47 4.47 -1.06 1.31
CA ALA A 47 5.39 -0.59 2.34
C ALA A 47 6.65 -1.47 2.47
N LYS A 48 6.51 -2.79 2.32
CA LYS A 48 7.64 -3.74 2.30
C LYS A 48 8.51 -3.51 1.07
N GLU A 49 7.90 -3.40 -0.11
CA GLU A 49 8.63 -3.22 -1.36
C GLU A 49 9.32 -1.85 -1.45
N PHE A 50 8.79 -0.81 -0.82
CA PHE A 50 9.43 0.51 -0.78
C PHE A 50 10.89 0.42 -0.28
N TYR A 51 11.11 -0.23 0.87
CA TYR A 51 12.43 -0.34 1.46
C TYR A 51 13.37 -1.20 0.60
N HIS A 52 12.84 -2.27 0.00
CA HIS A 52 13.62 -3.13 -0.87
C HIS A 52 14.02 -2.39 -2.16
N HIS A 53 13.07 -1.74 -2.83
CA HIS A 53 13.34 -0.96 -4.04
C HIS A 53 14.34 0.18 -3.77
N ARG A 54 14.19 0.91 -2.66
CA ARG A 54 15.12 1.96 -2.27
C ARG A 54 16.54 1.44 -2.02
N ALA A 55 16.68 0.27 -1.37
CA ALA A 55 17.98 -0.34 -1.14
C ALA A 55 18.67 -0.75 -2.46
N LEU A 56 17.91 -1.27 -3.43
CA LEU A 56 18.44 -1.55 -4.77
C LEU A 56 18.90 -0.28 -5.49
N ILE A 57 18.14 0.82 -5.35
CA ILE A 57 18.51 2.12 -5.94
C ILE A 57 19.81 2.63 -5.31
N GLN A 58 19.94 2.53 -3.98
CA GLN A 58 21.17 2.91 -3.29
C GLN A 58 22.37 2.10 -3.79
N GLY A 59 22.23 0.77 -3.85
CA GLY A 59 23.26 -0.13 -4.34
C GLY A 59 23.70 0.20 -5.76
N CYS A 60 22.74 0.48 -6.65
CA CYS A 60 23.04 0.94 -8.00
C CYS A 60 23.76 2.31 -7.99
N SER A 61 23.29 3.27 -7.20
CA SER A 61 23.84 4.63 -7.18
C SER A 61 25.29 4.69 -6.67
N ALA A 62 25.72 3.74 -5.86
CA ALA A 62 27.08 3.68 -5.32
C ALA A 62 28.13 3.26 -6.36
N LEU A 63 27.71 2.64 -7.46
CA LEU A 63 28.59 2.08 -8.49
C LEU A 63 28.99 3.14 -9.54
N PRO A 64 30.21 3.08 -10.11
CA PRO A 64 30.65 3.95 -11.20
C PRO A 64 29.76 3.77 -12.43
N VAL A 65 29.45 4.86 -13.14
CA VAL A 65 28.44 4.87 -14.23
C VAL A 65 28.77 3.90 -15.36
N ASP A 66 30.04 3.77 -15.75
CA ASP A 66 30.47 2.95 -16.89
C ASP A 66 30.99 1.57 -16.48
N SER A 67 30.67 1.10 -15.27
CA SER A 67 31.13 -0.20 -14.78
C SER A 67 30.18 -1.34 -15.15
N SER A 68 30.73 -2.54 -15.39
CA SER A 68 29.92 -3.73 -15.67
C SER A 68 28.98 -4.10 -14.51
N GLU A 69 29.38 -3.76 -13.28
CA GLU A 69 28.57 -3.92 -12.07
C GLU A 69 27.37 -2.98 -12.09
N LYS A 70 27.54 -1.73 -12.56
CA LYS A 70 26.43 -0.78 -12.72
C LYS A 70 25.39 -1.32 -13.67
N GLU A 71 25.80 -1.80 -14.84
CA GLU A 71 24.87 -2.41 -15.80
C GLU A 71 24.09 -3.59 -15.21
N LYS A 72 24.76 -4.45 -14.43
CA LYS A 72 24.10 -5.55 -13.70
C LYS A 72 23.09 -5.01 -12.69
N ALA A 73 23.46 -4.01 -11.90
CA ALA A 73 22.56 -3.39 -10.92
C ALA A 73 21.34 -2.72 -11.58
N VAL A 74 21.52 -2.08 -12.75
CA VAL A 74 20.43 -1.49 -13.54
C VAL A 74 19.46 -2.56 -14.05
N ARG A 75 19.96 -3.72 -14.48
CA ARG A 75 19.12 -4.86 -14.88
C ARG A 75 18.28 -5.36 -13.69
N VAL A 76 18.91 -5.60 -12.54
CA VAL A 76 18.20 -6.02 -11.32
C VAL A 76 17.14 -4.99 -10.90
N LEU A 77 17.45 -3.70 -10.96
CA LEU A 77 16.48 -2.64 -10.69
C LEU A 77 15.29 -2.67 -11.65
N SER A 78 15.55 -2.92 -12.93
CA SER A 78 14.51 -2.97 -13.96
C SER A 78 13.61 -4.19 -13.81
N GLU A 79 14.17 -5.35 -13.47
CA GLU A 79 13.41 -6.57 -13.14
C GLU A 79 12.55 -6.36 -11.89
N HIS A 80 13.13 -5.77 -10.85
CA HIS A 80 12.42 -5.49 -9.61
C HIS A 80 11.29 -4.46 -9.79
N HIS A 81 11.43 -3.52 -10.73
CA HIS A 81 10.38 -2.54 -11.02
C HIS A 81 9.05 -3.20 -11.44
N ALA A 82 9.08 -4.40 -12.04
CA ALA A 82 7.86 -5.15 -12.33
C ALA A 82 7.13 -5.58 -11.03
N VAL A 83 7.87 -6.00 -10.00
CA VAL A 83 7.32 -6.37 -8.69
C VAL A 83 6.70 -5.14 -8.01
N TRP A 84 7.42 -4.00 -8.03
CA TRP A 84 6.90 -2.73 -7.53
C TRP A 84 5.56 -2.35 -8.20
N ASN A 85 5.48 -2.42 -9.54
CA ASN A 85 4.26 -2.12 -10.29
C ASN A 85 3.11 -3.09 -9.97
N GLN A 86 3.42 -4.36 -9.71
CA GLN A 86 2.42 -5.33 -9.28
C GLN A 86 1.81 -4.93 -7.93
N GLN A 87 2.62 -4.50 -6.96
CA GLN A 87 2.10 -4.06 -5.66
C GLN A 87 1.28 -2.77 -5.77
N LEU A 88 1.73 -1.80 -6.56
CA LEU A 88 0.95 -0.60 -6.84
C LEU A 88 -0.39 -0.92 -7.51
N THR A 89 -0.42 -1.88 -8.43
CA THR A 89 -1.67 -2.31 -9.07
C THR A 89 -2.63 -2.93 -8.06
N ALA A 90 -2.14 -3.81 -7.17
CA ALA A 90 -2.96 -4.39 -6.10
C ALA A 90 -3.54 -3.30 -5.19
N LEU A 91 -2.73 -2.29 -4.84
CA LEU A 91 -3.17 -1.11 -4.10
C LEU A 91 -4.24 -0.33 -4.85
N TRP A 92 -4.11 -0.07 -6.14
CA TRP A 92 -5.10 0.67 -6.92
C TRP A 92 -6.45 -0.05 -7.01
N ILE A 93 -6.45 -1.38 -6.96
CA ILE A 93 -7.68 -2.19 -7.00
C ILE A 93 -8.37 -2.24 -5.62
N HIS A 94 -7.60 -2.35 -4.53
CA HIS A 94 -8.15 -2.67 -3.20
C HIS A 94 -8.08 -1.53 -2.18
N GLY A 95 -7.17 -0.58 -2.40
CA GLY A 95 -6.91 0.59 -1.57
C GLY A 95 -8.01 1.64 -1.62
N SER A 96 -7.92 2.61 -0.72
CA SER A 96 -8.69 3.84 -0.81
C SER A 96 -8.10 4.77 -1.86
N GLU A 97 -8.92 5.69 -2.37
CA GLU A 97 -8.48 6.71 -3.33
C GLU A 97 -7.31 7.54 -2.76
N SER A 98 -7.40 7.99 -1.50
CA SER A 98 -6.33 8.75 -0.84
C SER A 98 -5.00 8.00 -0.76
N ALA A 99 -5.02 6.71 -0.39
CA ALA A 99 -3.82 5.86 -0.36
C ALA A 99 -3.25 5.64 -1.78
N ALA A 100 -4.12 5.46 -2.79
CA ALA A 100 -3.70 5.31 -4.17
C ALA A 100 -3.05 6.59 -4.73
N THR A 101 -3.60 7.77 -4.42
CA THR A 101 -3.07 9.07 -4.87
C THR A 101 -1.69 9.36 -4.26
N THR A 102 -1.53 9.12 -2.96
CA THR A 102 -0.24 9.31 -2.28
C THR A 102 0.80 8.28 -2.76
N ALA A 103 0.40 7.03 -2.99
CA ALA A 103 1.28 6.02 -3.58
C ALA A 103 1.72 6.34 -5.02
N TYR A 104 0.85 6.97 -5.82
CA TYR A 104 1.23 7.47 -7.15
C TYR A 104 2.30 8.57 -7.05
N SER A 105 2.17 9.47 -6.07
CA SER A 105 3.17 10.51 -5.82
C SER A 105 4.50 9.89 -5.36
N LEU A 106 4.45 8.87 -4.50
CA LEU A 106 5.61 8.08 -4.11
C LEU A 106 6.30 7.39 -5.30
N ASP A 107 5.53 6.77 -6.19
CA ASP A 107 6.07 6.15 -7.41
C ASP A 107 6.80 7.16 -8.30
N HIS A 108 6.25 8.37 -8.43
CA HIS A 108 6.87 9.46 -9.18
C HIS A 108 8.25 9.82 -8.62
N GLU A 109 8.33 10.04 -7.30
CA GLU A 109 9.59 10.37 -6.61
C GLU A 109 10.60 9.22 -6.68
N MET A 110 10.15 7.97 -6.48
CA MET A 110 10.98 6.77 -6.62
C MET A 110 11.54 6.64 -8.03
N SER A 111 10.72 6.89 -9.05
CA SER A 111 11.14 6.91 -10.45
C SER A 111 12.15 8.02 -10.74
N ALA A 112 11.99 9.21 -10.15
CA ALA A 112 12.95 10.29 -10.27
C ALA A 112 14.31 9.96 -9.62
N LEU A 113 14.29 9.41 -8.40
CA LEU A 113 15.49 8.95 -7.71
C LEU A 113 16.19 7.84 -8.50
N ARG A 114 15.43 6.85 -9.01
CA ARG A 114 15.95 5.77 -9.86
C ARG A 114 16.64 6.31 -11.11
N ARG A 115 15.98 7.21 -11.85
CA ARG A 115 16.57 7.82 -13.07
C ARG A 115 17.90 8.51 -12.76
N THR A 116 17.98 9.20 -11.62
CA THR A 116 19.22 9.86 -11.16
C THR A 116 20.28 8.82 -10.81
N ALA A 117 19.94 7.80 -10.01
CA ALA A 117 20.84 6.72 -9.63
C ALA A 117 21.39 5.92 -10.82
N ILE A 118 20.64 5.79 -11.90
CA ILE A 118 21.10 5.14 -13.14
C ILE A 118 22.16 5.99 -13.84
N ARG A 119 21.92 7.31 -13.95
CA ARG A 119 22.78 8.22 -14.73
C ARG A 119 24.02 8.69 -13.97
N GLU A 120 23.97 8.69 -12.66
CA GLU A 120 24.98 9.32 -11.82
C GLU A 120 25.48 8.34 -10.75
N GLN A 121 26.75 8.51 -10.37
CA GLN A 121 27.24 7.95 -9.12
C GLN A 121 26.91 8.92 -7.99
N ILE A 122 26.16 8.46 -7.00
CA ILE A 122 25.79 9.26 -5.83
C ILE A 122 26.68 8.84 -4.66
N PRO A 123 27.55 9.73 -4.15
CA PRO A 123 28.34 9.43 -2.95
C PRO A 123 27.44 9.11 -1.77
N PHE A 124 27.86 8.18 -0.92
CA PHE A 124 27.09 7.79 0.28
C PHE A 124 26.76 8.99 1.17
N SER A 125 27.68 9.95 1.28
CA SER A 125 27.45 11.19 2.03
C SER A 125 26.31 12.04 1.48
N SER A 126 26.01 11.98 0.17
CA SER A 126 24.92 12.74 -0.46
C SER A 126 23.60 11.94 -0.56
N TRP A 127 23.65 10.63 -0.31
CA TRP A 127 22.49 9.74 -0.46
C TRP A 127 21.30 10.18 0.40
N HIS A 128 21.55 10.57 1.66
CA HIS A 128 20.51 10.96 2.58
C HIS A 128 19.71 12.18 2.09
N LEU A 129 20.38 13.19 1.52
CA LEU A 129 19.72 14.36 0.94
C LEU A 129 18.91 13.98 -0.31
N ARG A 130 19.47 13.13 -1.17
CA ARG A 130 18.84 12.73 -2.43
C ARG A 130 17.58 11.88 -2.23
N ARG A 131 17.54 11.06 -1.18
CA ARG A 131 16.37 10.21 -0.88
C ARG A 131 15.26 10.93 -0.12
N GLU A 132 15.48 12.17 0.34
CA GLU A 132 14.54 12.86 1.23
C GLU A 132 13.15 13.08 0.59
N PRO A 133 13.03 13.51 -0.69
CA PRO A 133 11.72 13.65 -1.32
C PRO A 133 10.93 12.32 -1.37
N VAL A 134 11.64 11.23 -1.64
CA VAL A 134 11.10 9.87 -1.64
C VAL A 134 10.63 9.44 -0.25
N GLN A 135 11.43 9.73 0.80
CA GLN A 135 11.04 9.43 2.17
C GLN A 135 9.80 10.23 2.57
N GLN A 136 9.75 11.51 2.23
CA GLN A 136 8.61 12.36 2.52
C GLN A 136 7.34 11.88 1.83
N ALA A 137 7.41 11.48 0.56
CA ALA A 137 6.27 10.91 -0.16
C ALA A 137 5.82 9.57 0.44
N PHE A 138 6.75 8.78 0.99
CA PHE A 138 6.42 7.54 1.70
C PHE A 138 5.72 7.80 3.03
N ASP A 139 6.16 8.81 3.78
CA ASP A 139 5.51 9.21 5.02
C ASP A 139 4.08 9.74 4.75
N ASP A 140 3.89 10.50 3.67
CA ASP A 140 2.57 10.97 3.22
C ASP A 140 1.65 9.79 2.85
N TYR A 141 2.20 8.77 2.20
CA TYR A 141 1.49 7.52 1.93
C TYR A 141 1.10 6.78 3.23
N LEU A 142 2.01 6.66 4.19
CA LEU A 142 1.71 6.03 5.48
C LEU A 142 0.61 6.78 6.24
N ASP A 143 0.63 8.12 6.22
CA ASP A 143 -0.41 8.93 6.84
C ASP A 143 -1.78 8.73 6.17
N ALA A 144 -1.83 8.63 4.84
CA ALA A 144 -3.06 8.32 4.12
C ALA A 144 -3.60 6.91 4.46
N VAL A 145 -2.72 5.91 4.54
CA VAL A 145 -3.08 4.54 4.96
C VAL A 145 -3.62 4.52 6.39
N ARG A 146 -2.97 5.24 7.32
CA ARG A 146 -3.41 5.31 8.71
C ARG A 146 -4.77 5.98 8.84
N ALA A 147 -4.99 7.07 8.11
CA ALA A 147 -6.28 7.75 8.06
C ALA A 147 -7.38 6.81 7.53
N ASP A 148 -7.11 6.06 6.44
CA ASP A 148 -8.06 5.08 5.89
C ASP A 148 -8.39 3.95 6.88
N LEU A 149 -7.41 3.52 7.67
CA LEU A 149 -7.59 2.51 8.72
C LEU A 149 -8.11 3.08 10.05
N SER A 150 -8.46 4.37 10.10
CA SER A 150 -8.89 5.08 11.33
C SER A 150 -7.89 4.95 12.49
N LEU A 151 -6.60 4.92 12.17
CA LEU A 151 -5.51 4.88 13.13
C LEU A 151 -5.03 6.31 13.46
N PRO A 152 -4.54 6.57 14.69
CA PRO A 152 -4.05 7.90 15.08
C PRO A 152 -2.83 8.32 14.25
N ALA A 153 -2.61 9.61 14.03
CA ALA A 153 -1.43 10.09 13.30
C ALA A 153 -0.11 9.78 14.03
N LEU A 154 0.98 9.56 13.29
CA LEU A 154 2.32 9.35 13.88
C LEU A 154 2.97 10.71 14.17
N GLN A 155 2.96 11.14 15.43
CA GLN A 155 3.61 12.40 15.83
C GLN A 155 5.15 12.31 15.79
N VAL A 156 5.72 11.13 16.01
CA VAL A 156 7.17 10.90 16.12
C VAL A 156 7.92 11.09 14.80
N LEU A 157 7.27 10.79 13.67
CA LEU A 157 7.89 11.02 12.35
C LEU A 157 7.91 12.50 11.97
N ARG A 158 6.99 13.30 12.52
CA ARG A 158 6.79 14.71 12.14
C ARG A 158 7.62 15.70 12.94
N SER A 159 8.12 15.33 14.13
CA SER A 159 8.90 16.25 14.99
C SER A 159 10.25 16.67 14.41
N ASN A 160 10.72 16.04 13.33
CA ASN A 160 11.98 16.37 12.66
C ASN A 160 11.80 17.19 11.37
N SER A 161 10.56 17.51 10.97
CA SER A 161 10.28 18.28 9.75
C SER A 161 9.73 19.67 10.13
N PRO A 162 10.59 20.72 10.20
CA PRO A 162 10.22 22.02 10.74
C PRO A 162 9.15 22.79 9.92
N ASP A 163 8.85 22.37 8.69
CA ASP A 163 8.06 23.16 7.73
C ASP A 163 6.58 22.73 7.59
N ARG A 164 6.04 21.86 8.46
CA ARG A 164 4.66 21.30 8.29
C ARG A 164 3.66 21.60 9.41
N ILE A 165 3.98 22.50 10.34
CA ILE A 165 3.01 23.03 11.31
C ILE A 165 2.44 24.34 10.73
N SER A 166 1.55 24.22 9.75
CA SER A 166 0.72 25.33 9.26
C SER A 166 -0.66 24.83 8.87
#